data_AF-A0AA96I7X2-F1
#
_entry.id   AF-A0AA96I7X2-F1
#
_cell.length_a   1.000
_cell.length_b   1.000
_cell.length_c   1.000
_cell.angle_alpha   90.00
_cell.angle_beta   90.00
_cell.angle_gamma   90.00
#
_symmetry.space_group_name_H-M   'P 1'
#
loop_
_entity.id
_entity.type
_entity.pdbx_description
1 polymer ?
#
loop_
_entity_poly.entity_id
_entity_poly.type
_entity_poly.pdbx_seq_one_letter_code
_entity_poly.pdbx_strand_id
1 'polypeptide(L)'
;MQEIYKAEILEIKLEILKDTINELENFIYSKIHKNSNSYKKLKLYINTLIQEEFIYQRELNTSKTFNSENSISVIKIKTDILNSLFEIKKDFSCRTISETLELLSEFYIDDRYYDRLNKINECIISVKLEKNLNKSFFYICECENIDNKVIYFIDDIIIKNNIKYLDLRKFKLFKKSNSEEYLFSSRFNLDDLDEFYNIINRSL
;
A
#
# COMPACT_ATOMS: atom_id res chain seq x y z
N MET A 1 17.13 -9.11 -21.57
CA MET A 1 16.93 -9.53 -20.16
C MET A 1 17.76 -8.68 -19.20
N GLN A 2 19.08 -8.54 -19.40
CA GLN A 2 19.93 -7.67 -18.55
C GLN A 2 19.56 -6.18 -18.59
N GLU A 3 19.10 -5.66 -19.73
CA GLU A 3 18.72 -4.23 -19.86
C GLU A 3 17.37 -3.90 -19.21
N ILE A 4 16.41 -4.82 -19.23
CA ILE A 4 15.11 -4.68 -18.53
C ILE A 4 15.35 -4.64 -17.02
N TYR A 5 16.15 -5.59 -16.51
CA TYR A 5 16.55 -5.62 -15.10
C TYR A 5 17.28 -4.34 -14.67
N LYS A 6 18.10 -3.77 -15.56
CA LYS A 6 18.78 -2.48 -15.32
C LYS A 6 17.79 -1.32 -15.26
N ALA A 7 16.76 -1.30 -16.10
CA ALA A 7 15.72 -0.28 -16.08
C ALA A 7 14.87 -0.37 -14.81
N GLU A 8 14.44 -1.57 -14.41
CA GLU A 8 13.70 -1.80 -13.16
C GLU A 8 14.49 -1.35 -11.93
N ILE A 9 15.79 -1.65 -11.87
CA ILE A 9 16.67 -1.16 -10.80
C ILE A 9 16.75 0.37 -10.79
N LEU A 10 16.83 1.01 -11.97
CA LEU A 10 16.88 2.47 -12.07
C LEU A 10 15.55 3.11 -11.64
N GLU A 11 14.41 2.48 -11.90
CA GLU A 11 13.09 2.96 -11.44
C GLU A 11 12.98 2.91 -9.91
N ILE A 12 13.39 1.80 -9.28
CA ILE A 12 13.43 1.67 -7.82
C ILE A 12 14.38 2.70 -7.20
N LYS A 13 15.57 2.90 -7.78
CA LYS A 13 16.53 3.91 -7.30
C LYS A 13 15.96 5.32 -7.37
N LEU A 14 15.24 5.66 -8.43
CA LEU A 14 14.59 6.97 -8.58
C LEU A 14 13.50 7.20 -7.54
N GLU A 15 12.69 6.17 -7.24
CA GLU A 15 11.65 6.26 -6.22
C GLU A 15 12.25 6.53 -4.83
N ILE A 16 13.23 5.73 -4.42
CA ILE A 16 13.95 5.91 -3.15
C ILE A 16 14.59 7.31 -3.06
N LEU A 17 15.19 7.78 -4.15
CA LEU A 17 15.87 9.07 -4.18
C LEU A 17 14.89 10.24 -4.03
N LYS A 18 13.72 10.17 -4.67
CA LYS A 18 12.65 11.18 -4.54
C LYS A 18 12.11 11.24 -3.12
N ASP A 19 11.85 10.09 -2.51
CA ASP A 19 11.38 10.02 -1.12
C ASP A 19 12.42 10.60 -0.16
N THR A 20 13.70 10.25 -0.36
CA THR A 20 14.81 10.77 0.44
C THR A 20 14.95 12.29 0.30
N ILE A 21 14.83 12.84 -0.91
CA ILE A 21 14.88 14.29 -1.15
C ILE A 21 13.72 14.98 -0.41
N ASN A 22 12.50 14.46 -0.55
CA ASN A 22 11.31 15.03 0.09
C ASN A 22 11.43 15.02 1.62
N GLU A 23 11.86 13.91 2.21
CA GLU A 23 12.09 13.81 3.65
C GLU A 23 13.14 14.79 4.15
N LEU A 24 14.26 14.91 3.43
CA LEU A 24 15.33 15.84 3.77
C LEU A 24 14.89 17.30 3.62
N GLU A 25 14.14 17.65 2.58
CA GLU A 25 13.59 19.00 2.42
C GLU A 25 12.62 19.34 3.55
N ASN A 26 11.70 18.43 3.86
CA ASN A 26 10.76 18.58 4.97
C ASN A 26 11.49 18.75 6.31
N PHE A 27 12.53 17.95 6.55
CA PHE A 27 13.36 18.05 7.76
C PHE A 27 14.07 19.40 7.86
N ILE A 28 14.72 19.85 6.78
CA ILE A 28 15.44 21.13 6.77
C ILE A 28 14.47 22.30 6.96
N TYR A 29 13.32 22.31 6.28
CA TYR A 29 12.33 23.38 6.39
C TYR A 29 11.68 23.45 7.76
N SER A 30 11.48 22.32 8.44
CA SER A 30 10.76 22.25 9.72
C SER A 30 11.65 22.30 10.96
N LYS A 31 12.92 21.87 10.87
CA LYS A 31 13.78 21.66 12.05
C LYS A 31 15.08 22.47 12.06
N ILE A 32 15.46 23.14 10.96
CA ILE A 32 16.75 23.81 10.87
C ILE A 32 16.59 25.29 10.48
N HIS A 33 17.21 26.19 11.26
CA HIS A 33 17.25 27.61 10.91
C HIS A 33 18.02 27.86 9.60
N LYS A 34 17.37 28.59 8.68
CA LYS A 34 17.87 28.91 7.32
C LYS A 34 19.27 29.53 7.26
N ASN A 35 19.69 30.25 8.30
CA ASN A 35 20.99 30.92 8.34
C ASN A 35 22.11 30.06 8.94
N SER A 36 21.80 28.84 9.41
CA SER A 36 22.81 27.96 10.01
C SER A 36 23.74 27.33 8.97
N ASN A 37 24.97 27.01 9.38
CA ASN A 37 25.89 26.26 8.53
C ASN A 37 25.36 24.86 8.19
N SER A 38 24.62 24.24 9.11
CA SER A 38 23.96 22.94 8.89
C SER A 38 22.91 23.02 7.78
N TYR A 39 22.10 24.09 7.74
CA TYR A 39 21.15 24.33 6.65
C TYR A 39 21.86 24.42 5.30
N LYS A 40 22.93 25.21 5.20
CA LYS A 40 23.69 25.40 3.96
C LYS A 40 24.29 24.08 3.45
N LYS A 41 24.90 23.29 4.35
CA LYS A 41 25.50 21.98 4.01
C LYS A 41 24.45 20.97 3.56
N LEU A 42 23.34 20.87 4.28
CA LEU A 42 22.26 19.95 3.92
C LEU A 42 21.56 20.37 2.63
N LYS A 43 21.36 21.66 2.39
CA LYS A 43 20.79 22.12 1.11
C LYS A 43 21.72 21.85 -0.08
N LEU A 44 23.03 21.97 0.11
CA LEU A 44 24.01 21.55 -0.90
C LEU A 44 23.93 20.04 -1.18
N TYR A 45 23.78 19.21 -0.13
CA TYR A 45 23.62 17.77 -0.27
C TYR A 45 22.32 17.40 -1.00
N ILE A 46 21.20 18.04 -0.67
CA ILE A 46 19.95 17.85 -1.42
C ILE A 46 20.14 18.21 -2.89
N ASN A 47 20.81 19.32 -3.20
CA ASN A 47 21.08 19.69 -4.58
C ASN A 47 21.94 18.64 -5.32
N THR A 48 22.87 17.96 -4.63
CA THR A 48 23.61 16.85 -5.25
C THR A 48 22.72 15.64 -5.54
N LEU A 49 21.77 15.32 -4.65
CA LEU A 49 20.81 14.24 -4.88
C LEU A 49 19.85 14.57 -6.04
N ILE A 50 19.41 15.83 -6.16
CA ILE A 50 18.59 16.29 -7.30
C ILE A 50 19.36 16.15 -8.63
N GLN A 51 20.66 16.42 -8.64
CA GLN A 51 21.50 16.21 -9.82
C GLN A 51 21.63 14.72 -10.17
N GLU A 52 21.77 13.86 -9.16
CA GLU A 52 21.80 12.41 -9.33
C GLU A 52 20.47 11.87 -9.86
N GLU A 53 19.34 12.40 -9.36
CA GLU A 53 17.99 12.11 -9.87
C GLU A 53 17.90 12.44 -11.36
N PHE A 54 18.36 13.63 -11.76
CA PHE A 54 18.35 14.03 -13.16
C PHE A 54 19.19 13.10 -14.05
N ILE A 55 20.33 12.61 -13.55
CA ILE A 55 21.18 11.65 -14.27
C ILE A 55 20.45 10.32 -14.46
N TYR A 56 19.89 9.74 -13.38
CA TYR A 56 19.13 8.50 -13.48
C TYR A 56 17.91 8.64 -14.39
N GLN A 57 17.18 9.75 -14.29
CA GLN A 57 16.05 10.06 -15.17
C GLN A 57 16.49 10.10 -16.64
N ARG A 58 17.65 10.68 -16.94
CA ARG A 58 18.22 10.73 -18.29
C ARG A 58 18.64 9.36 -18.80
N GLU A 59 19.34 8.57 -17.98
CA GLU A 59 19.73 7.19 -18.32
C GLU A 59 18.49 6.32 -18.62
N LEU A 60 17.45 6.49 -17.83
CA LEU A 60 16.19 5.78 -17.98
C LEU A 60 15.46 6.20 -19.26
N ASN A 61 15.42 7.50 -19.56
CA ASN A 61 14.86 8.02 -20.80
C ASN A 61 15.64 7.51 -22.04
N THR A 62 16.97 7.42 -21.96
CA THR A 62 17.79 6.83 -23.04
C THR A 62 17.57 5.33 -23.20
N SER A 63 17.36 4.59 -22.10
CA SER A 63 17.00 3.17 -22.18
C SER A 63 15.60 2.96 -22.79
N LYS A 64 14.66 3.88 -22.54
CA LYS A 64 13.33 3.89 -23.14
C LYS A 64 13.35 4.28 -24.63
N THR A 65 14.28 5.14 -25.07
CA THR A 65 14.43 5.48 -26.50
C THR A 65 15.07 4.35 -27.31
N PHE A 66 16.00 3.57 -26.74
CA PHE A 66 16.53 2.36 -27.38
C PHE A 66 15.48 1.25 -27.53
N ASN A 67 14.45 1.23 -26.69
CA ASN A 67 13.31 0.30 -26.81
C ASN A 67 12.21 0.77 -27.78
N SER A 68 12.31 1.99 -28.34
CA SER A 68 11.30 2.52 -29.26
C SER A 68 11.46 2.08 -30.72
N GLU A 69 12.58 1.43 -31.07
CA GLU A 69 12.72 0.74 -32.35
C GLU A 69 12.26 -0.71 -32.21
N ASN A 70 10.96 -0.94 -32.46
CA ASN A 70 10.39 -2.27 -32.70
C ASN A 70 10.79 -3.37 -31.71
N SER A 71 10.54 -3.18 -30.41
CA SER A 71 10.37 -4.35 -29.55
C SER A 71 9.04 -5.02 -29.93
N ILE A 72 9.05 -5.92 -30.92
CA ILE A 72 7.99 -6.90 -31.08
C ILE A 72 8.06 -7.77 -29.83
N SER A 73 7.25 -7.45 -28.81
CA SER A 73 7.00 -8.36 -27.71
C SER A 73 6.23 -9.55 -28.27
N VAL A 74 6.95 -10.57 -28.74
CA VAL A 74 6.35 -11.81 -29.24
C VAL A 74 5.79 -12.58 -28.04
N ILE A 75 4.51 -12.36 -27.74
CA ILE A 75 3.78 -13.19 -26.78
C ILE A 75 3.38 -14.47 -27.51
N LYS A 76 3.99 -15.59 -27.11
CA LYS A 76 3.53 -16.92 -27.52
C LYS A 76 2.32 -17.28 -26.67
N ILE A 77 1.13 -17.23 -27.28
CA ILE A 77 -0.13 -17.60 -26.66
C ILE A 77 -0.64 -18.91 -27.25
N LYS A 78 -1.27 -19.75 -26.43
CA LYS A 78 -1.96 -20.92 -26.95
C LYS A 78 -3.19 -20.50 -27.76
N THR A 79 -3.52 -21.23 -28.81
CA THR A 79 -4.60 -20.88 -29.75
C THR A 79 -5.97 -20.84 -29.08
N ASP A 80 -6.24 -21.74 -28.14
CA ASP A 80 -7.44 -21.76 -27.32
C ASP A 80 -7.61 -20.47 -26.51
N ILE A 81 -6.54 -20.02 -25.84
CA ILE A 81 -6.56 -18.77 -25.05
C ILE A 81 -6.77 -17.55 -25.97
N LEU A 82 -6.13 -17.53 -27.14
CA LEU A 82 -6.32 -16.44 -28.11
C LEU A 82 -7.78 -16.37 -28.61
N ASN A 83 -8.40 -17.52 -28.87
CA ASN A 83 -9.81 -17.58 -29.26
C ASN A 83 -10.72 -17.03 -28.17
N SER A 84 -10.52 -17.44 -26.91
CA SER A 84 -11.25 -16.86 -25.77
C SER A 84 -11.05 -15.35 -25.67
N LEU A 85 -9.83 -14.85 -25.95
CA LEU A 85 -9.55 -13.42 -25.97
C LEU A 85 -10.33 -12.67 -27.04
N PHE A 86 -10.51 -13.26 -28.22
CA PHE A 86 -11.35 -12.69 -29.27
C PHE A 86 -12.84 -12.70 -28.92
N GLU A 87 -13.31 -13.73 -28.22
CA GLU A 87 -14.69 -13.78 -27.71
C GLU A 87 -14.93 -12.68 -26.68
N ILE A 88 -14.07 -12.58 -25.66
CA ILE A 88 -14.15 -11.53 -24.64
C ILE A 88 -14.06 -10.13 -25.28
N LYS A 89 -13.13 -9.93 -26.22
CA LYS A 89 -13.01 -8.67 -26.98
C LYS A 89 -14.34 -8.29 -27.64
N LYS A 90 -15.05 -9.25 -28.22
CA LYS A 90 -16.35 -9.04 -28.86
C LYS A 90 -17.42 -8.71 -27.83
N ASP A 91 -17.49 -9.45 -26.74
CA ASP A 91 -18.51 -9.28 -25.70
C ASP A 91 -18.39 -7.91 -25.00
N PHE A 92 -17.17 -7.47 -24.73
CA PHE A 92 -16.88 -6.15 -24.12
C PHE A 92 -16.69 -5.03 -25.15
N SER A 93 -16.85 -5.31 -26.45
CA SER A 93 -16.70 -4.32 -27.53
C SER A 93 -15.35 -3.59 -27.55
N CYS A 94 -14.27 -4.22 -27.08
CA CYS A 94 -12.93 -3.67 -27.12
C CYS A 94 -12.44 -3.55 -28.58
N ARG A 95 -11.70 -2.50 -28.91
CA ARG A 95 -11.22 -2.26 -30.29
C ARG A 95 -10.03 -3.15 -30.61
N THR A 96 -9.09 -3.29 -29.67
CA THR A 96 -7.87 -4.07 -29.85
C THR A 96 -7.75 -5.21 -28.84
N ILE A 97 -6.89 -6.19 -29.14
CA ILE A 97 -6.55 -7.26 -28.19
C ILE A 97 -5.81 -6.68 -26.96
N SER A 98 -4.98 -5.66 -27.15
CA SER A 98 -4.31 -4.96 -26.05
C SER A 98 -5.30 -4.32 -25.09
N GLU A 99 -6.30 -3.61 -25.61
CA GLU A 99 -7.38 -3.04 -24.77
C GLU A 99 -8.14 -4.13 -24.00
N THR A 100 -8.36 -5.29 -24.60
CA THR A 100 -8.98 -6.44 -23.90
C THR A 100 -8.09 -6.97 -22.79
N LEU A 101 -6.77 -7.05 -23.01
CA LEU A 101 -5.82 -7.47 -21.99
C LEU A 101 -5.70 -6.46 -20.84
N GLU A 102 -5.76 -5.16 -21.14
CA GLU A 102 -5.78 -4.09 -20.13
C GLU A 102 -7.04 -4.20 -19.26
N LEU A 103 -8.22 -4.30 -19.89
CA LEU A 103 -9.49 -4.50 -19.19
C LEU A 103 -9.45 -5.74 -18.28
N LEU A 104 -8.99 -6.87 -18.81
CA LEU A 104 -8.86 -8.11 -18.03
C LEU A 104 -7.85 -7.97 -16.89
N SER A 105 -6.78 -7.19 -17.08
CA SER A 105 -5.79 -6.93 -16.03
C SER A 105 -6.37 -6.07 -14.91
N GLU A 106 -7.18 -5.06 -15.24
CA GLU A 106 -7.90 -4.24 -14.26
C GLU A 106 -8.85 -5.09 -13.43
N PHE A 107 -9.69 -5.92 -14.08
CA PHE A 107 -10.56 -6.87 -13.39
C PHE A 107 -9.77 -7.85 -12.53
N TYR A 108 -8.66 -8.38 -13.05
CA TYR A 108 -7.83 -9.32 -12.29
C TYR A 108 -7.16 -8.69 -11.08
N ILE A 109 -6.72 -7.42 -11.17
CA ILE A 109 -6.14 -6.66 -10.06
C ILE A 109 -7.21 -6.41 -9.00
N ASP A 110 -8.41 -5.99 -9.42
CA ASP A 110 -9.53 -5.80 -8.51
C ASP A 110 -9.90 -7.12 -7.83
N ASP A 111 -10.15 -8.18 -8.58
CA ASP A 111 -10.55 -9.48 -8.03
C ASP A 111 -9.47 -10.01 -7.07
N ARG A 112 -8.19 -10.00 -7.45
CA ARG A 112 -7.10 -10.49 -6.55
C ARG A 112 -6.89 -9.62 -5.33
N TYR A 113 -7.11 -8.30 -5.41
CA TYR A 113 -6.93 -7.42 -4.26
C TYR A 113 -8.08 -7.61 -3.27
N TYR A 114 -9.32 -7.61 -3.74
CA TYR A 114 -10.51 -7.71 -2.89
C TYR A 114 -10.76 -9.14 -2.37
N ASP A 115 -10.44 -10.19 -3.14
CA ASP A 115 -10.51 -11.60 -2.67
C ASP A 115 -9.57 -11.87 -1.49
N ARG A 116 -8.56 -11.01 -1.30
CA ARG A 116 -7.60 -11.10 -0.20
C ARG A 116 -7.98 -10.23 0.99
N LEU A 117 -9.02 -9.40 0.88
CA LEU A 117 -9.49 -8.61 2.00
C LEU A 117 -10.50 -9.41 2.83
N ASN A 118 -10.47 -9.16 4.14
CA ASN A 118 -11.39 -9.78 5.07
C ASN A 118 -12.55 -8.84 5.32
N LYS A 119 -13.77 -9.30 5.01
CA LYS A 119 -14.98 -8.59 5.37
C LYS A 119 -15.07 -8.46 6.89
N ILE A 120 -15.39 -7.26 7.36
CA ILE A 120 -15.59 -7.00 8.79
C ILE A 120 -17.07 -6.94 9.14
N ASN A 121 -17.41 -7.56 10.26
CA ASN A 121 -18.74 -7.55 10.87
C ASN A 121 -18.68 -6.82 12.21
N GLU A 122 -19.82 -6.31 12.67
CA GLU A 122 -19.94 -5.70 13.99
C GLU A 122 -19.66 -6.74 15.08
N CYS A 123 -18.80 -6.38 16.04
CA CYS A 123 -18.46 -7.22 17.18
C CYS A 123 -19.45 -6.97 18.32
N ILE A 124 -19.97 -8.05 18.92
CA ILE A 124 -20.81 -7.93 20.12
C ILE A 124 -19.92 -7.65 21.32
N ILE A 125 -19.96 -6.42 21.82
CA ILE A 125 -19.20 -5.97 22.99
C ILE A 125 -20.12 -5.49 24.12
N SER A 126 -19.59 -5.42 25.34
CA SER A 126 -20.36 -4.89 26.47
C SER A 126 -20.58 -3.38 26.32
N VAL A 127 -21.73 -2.89 26.80
CA VAL A 127 -22.09 -1.45 26.78
C VAL A 127 -21.01 -0.58 27.45
N LYS A 128 -20.34 -1.13 28.48
CA LYS A 128 -19.27 -0.43 29.20
C LYS A 128 -18.00 -0.31 28.33
N LEU A 129 -17.65 -1.35 27.57
CA LEU A 129 -16.55 -1.32 26.62
C LEU A 129 -16.85 -0.37 25.45
N GLU A 130 -18.06 -0.45 24.90
CA GLU A 130 -18.51 0.43 23.82
C GLU A 130 -18.40 1.91 24.21
N LYS A 131 -18.88 2.30 25.41
CA LYS A 131 -18.76 3.67 25.91
C LYS A 131 -17.32 4.15 26.06
N ASN A 132 -16.39 3.26 26.42
CA ASN A 132 -14.98 3.61 26.57
C ASN A 132 -14.30 3.71 25.19
N LEU A 133 -14.61 2.81 24.25
CA LEU A 133 -14.11 2.86 22.88
C LEU A 133 -14.60 4.09 22.12
N ASN A 134 -15.85 4.51 22.32
CA ASN A 134 -16.42 5.73 21.72
C ASN A 134 -15.69 7.02 22.13
N LYS A 135 -14.85 6.98 23.16
CA LYS A 135 -14.00 8.10 23.60
C LYS A 135 -12.55 7.98 23.12
N SER A 136 -12.26 6.96 22.32
CA SER A 136 -10.93 6.64 21.79
C SER A 136 -10.94 6.65 20.27
N PHE A 137 -9.77 6.47 19.66
CA PHE A 137 -9.63 6.30 18.22
C PHE A 137 -9.68 4.82 17.78
N PHE A 138 -9.88 3.90 18.71
CA PHE A 138 -9.87 2.47 18.46
C PHE A 138 -11.25 1.96 18.06
N TYR A 139 -11.27 1.13 17.03
CA TYR A 139 -12.44 0.40 16.60
C TYR A 139 -12.22 -1.10 16.77
N ILE A 140 -13.31 -1.84 16.99
CA ILE A 140 -13.29 -3.28 17.17
C ILE A 140 -14.28 -3.94 16.22
N CYS A 141 -13.86 -5.03 15.59
CA CYS A 141 -14.71 -5.83 14.71
C CYS A 141 -14.36 -7.31 14.81
N GLU A 142 -15.20 -8.12 14.17
CA GLU A 142 -14.96 -9.54 13.94
C GLU A 142 -14.85 -9.80 12.44
N CYS A 143 -14.05 -10.79 12.04
CA CYS A 143 -13.88 -11.19 10.66
C CYS A 143 -14.36 -12.63 10.49
N GLU A 144 -15.00 -12.91 9.35
CA GLU A 144 -15.34 -14.30 9.00
C GLU A 144 -14.02 -15.10 8.89
N ASN A 145 -13.97 -16.25 9.56
CA ASN A 145 -12.85 -17.20 9.64
C ASN A 145 -11.69 -16.84 10.59
N ILE A 146 -11.88 -15.88 11.51
CA ILE A 146 -10.88 -15.56 12.54
C ILE A 146 -11.53 -15.44 13.91
N ASP A 147 -11.01 -16.19 14.87
CA ASP A 147 -11.55 -16.25 16.24
C ASP A 147 -11.17 -15.01 17.08
N ASN A 148 -10.11 -14.30 16.69
CA ASN A 148 -9.64 -13.11 17.40
C ASN A 148 -10.42 -11.86 16.99
N LYS A 149 -10.77 -11.04 17.98
CA LYS A 149 -11.30 -9.69 17.75
C LYS A 149 -10.20 -8.81 17.14
N VAL A 150 -10.57 -8.01 16.15
CA VAL A 150 -9.65 -7.17 15.38
C VAL A 150 -9.81 -5.72 15.82
N ILE A 151 -8.69 -5.10 16.18
CA ILE A 151 -8.59 -3.71 16.63
C ILE A 151 -7.87 -2.89 15.58
N TYR A 152 -8.51 -1.81 15.13
CA TYR A 152 -8.07 -1.06 13.96
C TYR A 152 -8.38 0.44 14.10
N PHE A 153 -7.72 1.25 13.27
CA PHE A 153 -8.06 2.66 13.08
C PHE A 153 -9.01 2.83 11.90
N ILE A 154 -9.81 3.89 11.88
CA ILE A 154 -10.74 4.16 10.76
C ILE A 154 -10.03 4.17 9.39
N ASP A 155 -8.78 4.64 9.36
CA ASP A 155 -7.92 4.72 8.17
C ASP A 155 -7.42 3.36 7.66
N ASP A 156 -7.72 2.27 8.39
CA ASP A 156 -7.43 0.90 7.97
C ASP A 156 -8.59 0.30 7.14
N ILE A 157 -9.80 0.89 7.19
CA ILE A 157 -10.99 0.38 6.51
C ILE A 157 -10.92 0.64 5.00
N ILE A 158 -11.25 -0.39 4.23
CA ILE A 158 -11.52 -0.30 2.79
C ILE A 158 -13.01 -0.51 2.56
N ILE A 159 -13.66 0.39 1.82
CA ILE A 159 -15.11 0.30 1.53
C ILE A 159 -15.32 0.04 0.04
N LYS A 160 -15.99 -1.07 -0.29
CA LYS A 160 -16.42 -1.42 -1.66
C LYS A 160 -17.84 -1.95 -1.64
N ASN A 161 -18.70 -1.44 -2.52
CA ASN A 161 -20.12 -1.84 -2.63
C ASN A 161 -20.87 -1.78 -1.28
N ASN A 162 -20.63 -0.73 -0.48
CA ASN A 162 -21.14 -0.56 0.88
C ASN A 162 -20.75 -1.65 1.89
N ILE A 163 -19.80 -2.52 1.56
CA ILE A 163 -19.23 -3.51 2.47
C ILE A 163 -17.86 -3.00 2.93
N LYS A 164 -17.58 -3.16 4.23
CA LYS A 164 -16.32 -2.78 4.86
C LYS A 164 -15.38 -3.98 4.92
N TYR A 165 -14.11 -3.73 4.65
CA TYR A 165 -13.06 -4.74 4.64
C TYR A 165 -11.80 -4.24 5.35
N LEU A 166 -10.99 -5.19 5.83
CA LEU A 166 -9.63 -4.98 6.33
C LEU A 166 -8.64 -5.89 5.60
N ASP A 167 -7.42 -5.41 5.42
CA ASP A 167 -6.30 -6.26 4.97
C ASP A 167 -5.56 -6.83 6.18
N LEU A 168 -5.97 -8.01 6.64
CA LEU A 168 -5.44 -8.61 7.87
C LEU A 168 -3.97 -9.03 7.80
N ARG A 169 -3.36 -9.06 6.61
CA ARG A 169 -1.91 -9.25 6.46
C ARG A 169 -1.11 -8.10 7.08
N LYS A 170 -1.75 -6.94 7.27
CA LYS A 170 -1.20 -5.76 7.93
C LYS A 170 -1.51 -5.75 9.43
N PHE A 171 -1.97 -6.85 10.01
CA PHE A 171 -2.31 -6.95 11.42
C PHE A 171 -1.36 -7.92 12.13
N LYS A 172 -1.15 -7.69 13.42
CA LYS A 172 -0.29 -8.50 14.28
C LYS A 172 -1.06 -8.94 15.51
N LEU A 173 -0.89 -10.20 15.87
CA LEU A 173 -1.48 -10.75 17.08
C LEU A 173 -0.72 -10.23 18.30
N PHE A 174 -1.44 -9.68 19.26
CA PHE A 174 -0.88 -9.33 20.55
C PHE A 174 -1.72 -9.91 21.69
N LYS A 175 -1.01 -10.29 22.74
CA LYS A 175 -1.58 -10.80 23.99
C LYS A 175 -0.92 -10.09 25.15
N LYS A 176 -1.72 -9.51 26.05
CA LYS A 176 -1.24 -9.08 27.36
C LYS A 176 -1.62 -10.16 28.37
N SER A 177 -0.75 -10.39 29.36
CA SER A 177 -0.86 -11.50 30.30
C SER A 177 -2.29 -11.67 30.86
N ASN A 178 -2.90 -12.85 30.68
CA ASN A 178 -4.27 -13.20 31.06
C ASN A 178 -5.42 -12.45 30.33
N SER A 179 -5.17 -11.74 29.23
CA SER A 179 -6.23 -11.16 28.39
C SER A 179 -6.63 -12.08 27.22
N GLU A 180 -7.82 -11.83 26.67
CA GLU A 180 -8.17 -12.28 25.32
C GLU A 180 -7.07 -11.85 24.32
N GLU A 181 -6.89 -12.63 23.26
CA GLU A 181 -5.95 -12.34 22.18
C GLU A 181 -6.62 -11.45 21.13
N TYR A 182 -5.99 -10.34 20.79
CA TYR A 182 -6.49 -9.36 19.84
C TYR A 182 -5.53 -9.21 18.66
N LEU A 183 -6.08 -9.02 17.47
CA LEU A 183 -5.34 -8.64 16.27
C LEU A 183 -5.30 -7.12 16.17
N PHE A 184 -4.13 -6.52 16.21
CA PHE A 184 -3.97 -5.07 16.08
C PHE A 184 -3.44 -4.70 14.72
N SER A 185 -3.91 -3.56 14.20
CA SER A 185 -3.29 -2.95 13.02
C SER A 185 -1.80 -2.74 13.27
N SER A 186 -0.98 -3.03 12.26
CA SER A 186 0.48 -2.84 12.33
C SER A 186 0.91 -1.38 12.54
N ARG A 187 -0.03 -0.43 12.40
CA ARG A 187 0.17 0.98 12.72
C ARG A 187 0.20 1.28 14.22
N PHE A 188 -0.27 0.35 15.06
CA PHE A 188 -0.26 0.51 16.51
C PHE A 188 1.18 0.54 17.02
N ASN A 189 1.50 1.58 17.78
CA ASN A 189 2.73 1.66 18.57
C ASN A 189 2.50 1.06 19.97
N LEU A 190 3.55 1.04 20.80
CA LEU A 190 3.47 0.49 22.16
C LEU A 190 2.54 1.28 23.08
N ASP A 191 2.49 2.60 22.92
CA ASP A 191 1.62 3.48 23.70
C ASP A 191 0.13 3.22 23.36
N ASP A 192 -0.18 3.00 22.07
CA ASP A 192 -1.53 2.64 21.61
C ASP A 192 -2.00 1.31 22.23
N LEU A 193 -1.10 0.33 22.30
CA LEU A 193 -1.40 -0.95 22.95
C LEU A 193 -1.69 -0.74 24.44
N ASP A 194 -0.86 0.02 25.15
CA ASP A 194 -1.07 0.30 26.56
C ASP A 194 -2.35 1.10 26.83
N GLU A 195 -2.67 2.08 25.98
CA GLU A 195 -3.93 2.82 26.02
C GLU A 195 -5.13 1.88 25.85
N PHE A 196 -5.10 1.02 24.83
CA PHE A 196 -6.15 0.05 24.57
C PHE A 196 -6.36 -0.92 25.73
N TYR A 197 -5.28 -1.47 26.31
CA TYR A 197 -5.41 -2.35 27.46
C TYR A 197 -5.92 -1.61 28.71
N ASN A 198 -5.61 -0.31 28.87
CA ASN A 198 -6.21 0.51 29.91
C ASN A 198 -7.72 0.70 29.72
N ILE A 199 -8.18 0.84 28.47
CA ILE A 199 -9.60 0.90 28.11
C ILE A 199 -10.30 -0.41 28.51
N ILE A 200 -9.74 -1.56 28.12
CA ILE A 200 -10.31 -2.88 28.47
C ILE A 200 -10.33 -3.09 29.98
N ASN A 201 -9.25 -2.80 30.69
CA ASN A 201 -9.15 -3.02 32.13
C ASN A 201 -10.15 -2.14 32.93
N ARG A 202 -10.51 -0.96 32.41
CA ARG A 202 -11.56 -0.13 32.98
C ARG A 202 -12.97 -0.63 32.66
N SER A 203 -13.11 -1.53 31.68
CA SER A 203 -14.37 -2.08 31.19
C SER A 203 -14.74 -3.45 31.78
N LEU A 204 -13.76 -4.21 32.29
CA LEU A 204 -13.99 -5.33 33.22
C LEU A 204 -14.58 -4.83 34.55
#